data_AF-A0A7C3SU53-F1
#
_entry.id   AF-A0A7C3SU53-F1
#
_cell.length_a   1.000
_cell.length_b   1.000
_cell.length_c   1.000
_cell.angle_alpha   90.00
_cell.angle_beta   90.00
_cell.angle_gamma   90.00
#
_symmetry.space_group_name_H-M   'P 1'
#
loop_
_entity.id
_entity.type
_entity.pdbx_description
1 polymer ?
#
loop_
_entity_poly.entity_id
_entity_poly.type
_entity_poly.pdbx_seq_one_letter_code
_entity_poly.pdbx_strand_id
1 'polypeptide(L)' 'MNRYLQEQFIHQKLNMIVEYQKVKNQESKYFKTVEDLCYFCHIFRKTFYKYLKRFKNSPQNSESLSPQSRRPRKNSE' A
#
# COMPACT_ATOMS: atom_id res chain seq x y z
N MET A 1 6.59 -16.27 -7.44
CA MET A 1 5.24 -15.89 -6.97
C MET A 1 4.32 -15.95 -8.18
N ASN A 2 3.10 -16.49 -8.05
CA ASN A 2 2.15 -16.52 -9.16
C ASN A 2 1.80 -15.07 -9.56
N ARG A 3 1.83 -14.74 -10.87
CA ARG A 3 1.53 -13.39 -11.39
C ARG A 3 0.15 -12.91 -10.92
N TYR A 4 -0.84 -13.79 -10.91
CA TYR A 4 -2.19 -13.47 -10.43
C TYR A 4 -2.19 -13.03 -8.96
N LEU A 5 -1.46 -13.74 -8.10
CA LEU A 5 -1.36 -13.37 -6.68
C LEU A 5 -0.65 -12.02 -6.50
N GLN A 6 0.35 -11.72 -7.32
CA GLN A 6 1.03 -10.42 -7.31
C GLN A 6 0.08 -9.28 -7.66
N GLU A 7 -0.71 -9.44 -8.71
CA GLU A 7 -1.71 -8.46 -9.14
C GLU A 7 -2.76 -8.21 -8.05
N GLN A 8 -3.25 -9.26 -7.40
CA GLN A 8 -4.20 -9.13 -6.28
C GLN A 8 -3.62 -8.31 -5.13
N PHE A 9 -2.35 -8.54 -4.76
CA PHE A 9 -1.70 -7.73 -3.72
C PHE A 9 -1.48 -6.27 -4.13
N ILE A 10 -1.18 -6.01 -5.41
CA ILE A 10 -1.03 -4.65 -5.93
C ILE A 10 -2.39 -3.94 -5.90
N HIS A 11 -3.45 -4.59 -6.41
CA HIS A 11 -4.81 -4.05 -6.40
C HIS A 11 -5.30 -3.73 -4.99
N GLN A 12 -5.11 -4.65 -4.04
CA GLN A 12 -5.47 -4.41 -2.64
C GLN A 12 -4.78 -3.15 -2.11
N LYS A 13 -3.46 -3.00 -2.31
CA LYS A 13 -2.71 -1.83 -1.82
C LYS A 13 -3.10 -0.54 -2.52
N LEU A 14 -3.40 -0.59 -3.82
CA LEU A 14 -3.91 0.57 -4.56
C LEU A 14 -5.25 1.02 -4.00
N ASN A 15 -6.19 0.10 -3.77
CA ASN A 15 -7.49 0.40 -3.19
C ASN A 15 -7.34 1.05 -1.80
N MET A 16 -6.40 0.55 -0.98
CA MET A 16 -6.09 1.19 0.30
C MET A 16 -5.57 2.62 0.15
N ILE A 17 -4.72 2.90 -0.84
CA ILE A 17 -4.19 4.25 -1.08
C ILE A 17 -5.31 5.19 -1.54
N VAL A 18 -6.19 4.73 -2.43
CA VAL A 18 -7.36 5.48 -2.89
C VAL A 18 -8.30 5.78 -1.71
N GLU A 19 -8.64 4.79 -0.89
CA GLU A 19 -9.48 5.01 0.28
C GLU A 19 -8.81 5.94 1.29
N TYR A 20 -7.50 5.85 1.48
CA TYR A 20 -6.76 6.80 2.31
C TYR A 20 -6.91 8.25 1.82
N GLN A 21 -6.89 8.50 0.50
CA GLN A 21 -7.11 9.84 -0.04
C GLN A 21 -8.53 10.33 0.28
N LYS A 22 -9.53 9.47 0.10
CA LYS A 22 -10.92 9.80 0.48
C LYS A 22 -11.06 10.08 1.96
N VAL A 23 -10.46 9.28 2.84
CA VAL A 23 -10.45 9.52 4.29
C VAL A 23 -9.80 10.87 4.60
N LYS A 24 -8.69 11.21 3.92
CA LYS A 24 -8.00 12.48 4.13
C LYS A 24 -8.80 13.70 3.64
N ASN A 25 -9.55 13.54 2.56
CA ASN A 25 -10.44 14.56 2.04
C ASN A 25 -11.81 14.60 2.74
N GLN A 26 -12.05 13.73 3.73
CA GLN A 26 -13.35 13.57 4.41
C GLN A 26 -14.48 13.13 3.48
N GLU A 27 -14.14 12.43 2.39
CA GLU A 27 -15.06 11.92 1.37
C GLU A 27 -15.32 10.41 1.49
N SER A 28 -14.63 9.72 2.41
CA SER A 28 -14.82 8.27 2.57
C SER A 28 -16.16 7.98 3.24
N LYS A 29 -16.96 7.14 2.59
CA LYS A 29 -18.24 6.64 3.11
C LYS A 29 -18.06 5.52 4.14
N TYR A 30 -16.93 4.81 4.08
CA TYR A 30 -16.72 3.56 4.81
C TYR A 30 -15.81 3.74 6.02
N PHE A 31 -14.82 4.63 5.94
CA PHE A 31 -13.81 4.79 6.98
C PHE A 31 -13.76 6.23 7.47
N LYS A 32 -13.80 6.43 8.79
CA LYS A 32 -13.68 7.77 9.39
C LYS A 32 -12.21 8.14 9.59
N THR A 33 -11.37 7.16 9.93
CA THR A 33 -9.95 7.37 10.19
C THR A 33 -9.07 6.42 9.38
N VAL A 34 -7.79 6.78 9.26
CA VAL A 34 -6.79 5.89 8.65
C VAL A 34 -6.57 4.64 9.50
N GLU A 35 -6.82 4.73 10.81
CA GLU A 35 -6.73 3.61 11.73
C GLU A 35 -7.82 2.57 11.45
N ASP A 36 -9.06 3.01 11.21
CA ASP A 36 -10.18 2.13 10.82
C ASP A 36 -9.86 1.38 9.52
N LEU A 37 -9.34 2.10 8.52
CA LEU A 37 -8.92 1.51 7.24
C LEU A 37 -7.83 0.44 7.45
N CYS A 38 -6.82 0.74 8.28
CA CYS A 38 -5.73 -0.19 8.56
C CYS A 38 -6.23 -1.42 9.34
N TYR A 39 -7.14 -1.21 10.29
CA TYR A 39 -7.76 -2.28 11.07
C TYR A 39 -8.57 -3.23 10.18
N PHE A 40 -9.41 -2.68 9.30
CA PHE A 40 -10.19 -3.46 8.33
C PHE A 40 -9.30 -4.29 7.39
N CYS A 41 -8.18 -3.73 6.94
CA CYS A 41 -7.24 -4.44 6.08
C CYS A 41 -6.27 -5.36 6.85
N HIS A 42 -6.40 -5.49 8.17
CA HIS A 42 -5.51 -6.27 9.03
C HIS A 42 -4.01 -5.94 8.85
N ILE A 43 -3.68 -4.65 8.70
CA ILE A 43 -2.28 -4.21 8.62
C ILE A 43 -1.97 -3.12 9.63
N PHE A 44 -0.72 -3.10 10.10
CA PHE A 44 -0.24 -1.99 10.93
C PHE A 44 -0.15 -0.69 10.14
N ARG A 45 -0.51 0.43 10.78
CA ARG A 45 -0.42 1.78 10.21
C ARG A 45 0.97 2.10 9.65
N LYS A 46 2.04 1.68 10.34
CA LYS A 46 3.44 1.79 9.89
C LYS A 46 3.68 1.10 8.55
N THR A 47 3.09 -0.07 8.34
CA THR A 47 3.23 -0.86 7.11
C THR A 47 2.51 -0.17 5.96
N PHE A 48 1.30 0.34 6.19
CA PHE A 48 0.57 1.15 5.21
C PHE A 48 1.38 2.36 4.74
N TYR A 49 1.94 3.15 5.68
CA TYR A 49 2.73 4.32 5.31
C TYR A 49 4.00 3.98 4.51
N LYS A 50 4.59 2.79 4.69
CA LYS A 50 5.67 2.32 3.81
C LYS A 50 5.19 2.13 2.38
N TYR A 51 4.00 1.57 2.18
CA TYR A 51 3.41 1.40 0.84
C TYR A 51 3.10 2.77 0.20
N LEU A 52 2.47 3.66 0.96
CA LEU A 52 2.17 5.02 0.50
C LEU A 52 3.44 5.78 0.09
N LYS A 53 4.49 5.72 0.91
CA LYS A 53 5.78 6.35 0.61
C LYS A 53 6.39 5.81 -0.68
N ARG A 54 6.36 4.48 -0.88
CA ARG A 54 6.87 3.85 -2.11
C ARG A 54 6.10 4.31 -3.33
N PHE A 55 4.78 4.31 -3.25
CA PHE A 55 3.92 4.73 -4.35
C PHE A 55 4.18 6.18 -4.74
N LYS A 56 4.28 7.09 -3.76
CA LYS A 56 4.60 8.52 -3.97
C LYS A 56 5.99 8.75 -4.56
N ASN A 57 6.97 7.90 -4.21
CA ASN A 57 8.35 8.03 -4.67
C ASN A 57 8.61 7.33 -6.02
N SER A 58 7.71 6.45 -6.43
CA SER A 58 7.62 6.01 -7.82
C SER A 58 6.78 7.05 -8.58
N PRO A 59 6.85 7.13 -9.92
CA PRO A 59 5.92 7.94 -10.72
C PRO A 59 4.48 7.37 -10.70
N GLN A 60 3.95 7.13 -9.49
CA GLN A 60 2.67 6.50 -9.19
C GLN A 60 2.47 5.16 -9.90
N ASN A 61 3.57 4.41 -10.07
CA ASN A 61 3.53 3.11 -10.72
C ASN A 61 3.01 2.07 -9.74
N SER A 62 1.94 1.36 -10.10
CA SER A 62 1.33 0.27 -9.32
C SER A 62 2.31 -0.85 -9.00
N GLU A 63 3.27 -1.12 -9.90
CA GLU A 63 4.32 -2.13 -9.70
C GLU A 63 5.23 -1.83 -8.49
N SER A 64 5.31 -0.57 -8.07
CA SER A 64 6.07 -0.18 -6.86
C SER A 64 5.50 -0.80 -5.57
N LEU A 65 4.25 -1.26 -5.61
CA LEU A 65 3.54 -1.90 -4.50
C LEU A 65 3.74 -3.42 -4.47
N SER A 66 4.45 -3.99 -5.45
CA SER A 66 4.78 -5.41 -5.48
C SER A 66 5.48 -5.87 -4.20
N PRO A 67 5.24 -7.12 -3.74
CA PRO A 67 5.99 -7.70 -2.64
C PRO A 67 7.49 -7.68 -2.92
N GLN A 68 8.25 -7.02 -2.04
CA GLN A 68 9.69 -6.96 -2.15
C GLN A 68 10.34 -7.99 -1.24
N SER A 69 11.49 -8.50 -1.67
CA SER A 69 12.34 -9.35 -0.85
C SER A 69 12.68 -8.65 0.48
N ARG A 70 12.60 -9.40 1.57
CA ARG A 70 13.07 -8.96 2.90
C ARG A 70 14.57 -9.09 3.06
N ARG A 71 15.26 -9.70 2.09
CA ARG A 71 16.71 -9.87 2.13
C ARG A 71 17.37 -8.49 2.05
N PRO A 72 18.43 -8.23 2.82
CA PRO A 72 19.23 -7.03 2.66
C PRO A 72 19.63 -6.88 1.19
N ARG A 73 19.58 -5.66 0.67
CA ARG A 73 20.18 -5.40 -0.64
C ARG A 73 21.68 -5.65 -0.47
N LYS A 74 22.22 -6.61 -1.21
CA LYS A 74 23.66 -6.75 -1.32
C LYS A 74 24.13 -5.48 -2.03
N ASN A 75 24.89 -4.63 -1.37
CA ASN A 75 25.63 -3.60 -2.06
C ASN A 75 26.64 -4.37 -2.92
N SER A 76 26.36 -4.50 -4.21
CA SER A 76 27.38 -4.87 -5.17
C SER A 76 28.28 -3.64 -5.33
N GLU A 77 29.42 -3.68 -4.63
CA GLU A 77 30.59 -2.87 -5.00
C GLU A 77 31.07 -3.24 -6.41
#